data_AF-A0A3N5FH81-F1
#
_entry.id   AF-A0A3N5FH81-F1
#
_cell.length_a   1.000
_cell.length_b   1.000
_cell.length_c   1.000
_cell.angle_alpha   90.00
_cell.angle_beta   90.00
_cell.angle_gamma   90.00
#
_symmetry.space_group_name_H-M   'P 1'
#
loop_
_entity.id
_entity.type
_entity.pdbx_description
1 polymer ?
#
loop_
_entity_poly.entity_id
_entity_poly.type
_entity_poly.pdbx_seq_one_letter_code
_entity_poly.pdbx_strand_id
1 'polypeptide(L)' 'MPAAGPAPGARRVVVGLSGGVDSAVSAWLLKEQGWDVIGLFMKNWEDDDDSEYCSTRQDWLDAASVADVIGIDIEAVN' A
#
# COMPACT_ATOMS: atom_id res chain seq x y z
N MET A 1 12.07 -19.51 10.92
CA MET A 1 13.12 -19.48 9.87
C MET A 1 12.70 -18.40 8.88
N PRO A 2 13.49 -17.36 8.58
CA PRO A 2 13.09 -16.45 7.52
C PRO A 2 13.32 -17.15 6.18
N ALA A 3 12.31 -17.12 5.30
CA ALA A 3 12.45 -17.55 3.91
C ALA A 3 13.43 -16.60 3.22
N ALA A 4 14.43 -17.14 2.52
CA ALA A 4 15.32 -16.33 1.70
C ALA A 4 14.52 -15.67 0.55
N GLY A 5 14.52 -14.34 0.50
CA GLY A 5 13.96 -13.52 -0.58
C GLY A 5 14.97 -12.43 -1.03
N PRO A 6 14.73 -11.74 -2.15
CA PRO A 6 15.54 -11.93 -3.36
C PRO A 6 16.81 -11.07 -3.45
N ALA A 7 17.81 -11.62 -4.15
CA ALA A 7 18.94 -10.91 -4.75
C ALA A 7 19.00 -11.26 -6.25
N PRO A 8 19.95 -10.71 -7.01
CA PRO A 8 19.86 -9.49 -7.83
C PRO A 8 18.86 -9.61 -8.99
N GLY A 9 18.12 -8.52 -9.24
CA GLY A 9 16.97 -8.47 -10.16
C GLY A 9 15.61 -8.54 -9.44
N ALA A 10 15.58 -8.12 -8.17
CA ALA A 10 14.40 -8.12 -7.29
C ALA A 10 13.17 -7.64 -8.08
N ARG A 11 12.30 -8.59 -8.40
CA ARG A 11 11.13 -8.31 -9.23
C ARG A 11 10.25 -7.36 -8.43
N ARG A 12 9.75 -6.33 -9.10
CA ARG A 12 8.87 -5.35 -8.49
C ARG A 12 7.54 -6.00 -8.15
N VAL A 13 7.08 -5.82 -6.91
CA VAL A 13 5.76 -6.26 -6.44
C VAL A 13 4.94 -5.02 -6.15
N VAL A 14 3.77 -4.93 -6.78
CA VAL A 14 2.80 -3.86 -6.52
C VAL A 14 1.75 -4.39 -5.55
N VAL A 15 1.55 -3.69 -4.45
CA VAL A 15 0.57 -4.04 -3.41
C VAL A 15 -0.52 -2.99 -3.38
N GLY A 16 -1.77 -3.41 -3.54
CA GLY A 16 -2.92 -2.53 -3.35
C GLY A 16 -3.02 -2.11 -1.89
N LEU A 17 -2.75 -0.84 -1.58
CA LEU A 17 -2.91 -0.27 -0.24
C LEU A 17 -4.26 0.42 -0.16
N SER A 18 -5.13 -0.03 0.73
CA SER A 18 -6.47 0.53 0.92
C SER A 18 -6.61 1.43 2.16
N GLY A 19 -5.54 1.58 2.94
CA GLY A 19 -5.60 2.16 4.29
C GLY A 19 -5.86 1.13 5.40
N GLY A 20 -6.19 -0.12 5.04
CA GLY A 20 -6.42 -1.21 5.98
C GLY A 20 -5.16 -1.95 6.44
N VAL A 21 -5.24 -2.56 7.63
CA VAL A 21 -4.13 -3.29 8.27
C VAL A 21 -3.60 -4.47 7.46
N ASP A 22 -4.47 -5.22 6.78
CA ASP A 22 -4.05 -6.43 6.05
C ASP A 22 -3.10 -6.10 4.88
N SER A 23 -3.42 -5.03 4.15
CA SER A 23 -2.60 -4.53 3.05
C SER A 23 -1.25 -4.00 3.54
N ALA A 24 -1.26 -3.30 4.69
CA ALA A 24 -0.06 -2.79 5.35
C ALA A 24 0.89 -3.91 5.76
N VAL A 25 0.38 -4.92 6.48
CA VAL A 25 1.19 -6.06 6.95
C VAL A 25 1.71 -6.88 5.77
N SER A 26 0.91 -7.05 4.71
CA SER A 26 1.33 -7.73 3.49
C SER A 26 2.52 -7.02 2.82
N ALA A 27 2.44 -5.69 2.66
CA ALA A 27 3.52 -4.89 2.10
C ALA A 27 4.79 -4.95 2.97
N TRP A 28 4.62 -4.88 4.29
CA TRP A 28 5.72 -4.98 5.25
C TRP A 28 6.45 -6.33 5.18
N LEU A 29 5.70 -7.44 5.15
CA LEU A 29 6.29 -8.79 5.05
C LEU A 29 7.07 -8.99 3.75
N LEU A 30 6.59 -8.43 2.63
CA LEU A 30 7.29 -8.47 1.35
C LEU A 30 8.57 -7.63 1.39
N LYS A 31 8.51 -6.46 2.01
CA LYS A 31 9.69 -5.61 2.23
C LYS A 31 10.75 -6.31 3.09
N GLU A 32 10.35 -6.94 4.20
CA GLU A 32 11.25 -7.72 5.07
C GLU A 32 11.88 -8.91 4.34
N GLN A 33 11.17 -9.51 3.40
CA GLN A 33 11.69 -10.56 2.53
C GLN A 33 12.64 -10.04 1.44
N GLY A 34 12.88 -8.73 1.34
CA GLY A 34 13.85 -8.13 0.40
C GLY A 34 13.29 -7.85 -0.99
N TRP A 35 11.97 -7.80 -1.17
CA TRP A 35 11.36 -7.43 -2.46
C TRP A 35 11.40 -5.92 -2.70
N ASP A 36 11.40 -5.52 -3.98
CA ASP A 36 11.12 -4.14 -4.39
C ASP A 36 9.61 -3.94 -4.39
N VAL A 37 9.08 -3.29 -3.35
CA VAL A 37 7.64 -3.16 -3.10
C VAL A 37 7.21 -1.72 -3.39
N ILE A 38 6.13 -1.57 -4.17
CA ILE A 38 5.43 -0.31 -4.39
C ILE A 38 3.97 -0.47 -3.97
N GLY A 39 3.46 0.49 -3.21
CA GLY A 39 2.05 0.62 -2.89
C GLY A 39 1.25 1.24 -4.03
N LEU A 40 0.03 0.78 -4.24
CA LEU A 40 -0.93 1.39 -5.16
C LEU A 40 -2.24 1.62 -4.43
N PHE A 41 -2.65 2.88 -4.28
CA PHE A 41 -3.98 3.23 -3.82
C PHE A 41 -4.89 3.43 -5.02
N MET A 42 -5.98 2.66 -5.10
CA MET A 42 -6.96 2.76 -6.18
C MET A 42 -8.23 3.41 -5.67
N LYS A 43 -8.59 4.56 -6.23
CA LYS A 43 -9.89 5.18 -6.02
C LYS A 43 -10.85 4.73 -7.12
N ASN A 44 -11.49 3.57 -6.92
CA ASN A 44 -12.39 3.00 -7.93
C ASN A 44 -13.85 3.46 -7.82
N TRP A 45 -14.20 4.24 -6.80
CA TRP A 45 -15.56 4.73 -6.58
C TRP A 45 -15.55 6.25 -6.42
N GLU A 46 -16.33 6.95 -7.24
CA GLU A 46 -16.81 8.28 -6.89
C GLU A 46 -18.01 8.05 -5.99
N ASP A 47 -17.79 8.09 -4.68
CA ASP A 47 -18.91 8.16 -3.76
C ASP A 47 -19.68 9.45 -4.07
N ASP A 48 -20.86 9.31 -4.69
CA ASP A 48 -21.98 10.25 -4.62
C ASP A 48 -22.55 10.26 -3.18
N ASP A 49 -21.68 10.24 -2.16
CA ASP A 49 -22.10 10.38 -0.78
C ASP A 49 -22.29 11.87 -0.49
N ASP A 50 -23.55 12.29 -0.49
CA ASP A 50 -24.08 13.55 0.07
C ASP A 50 -23.77 13.70 1.59
N SER A 51 -22.78 12.98 2.12
CA SER A 51 -22.31 13.07 3.50
C SER A 51 -21.01 13.87 3.56
N GLU A 52 -20.92 14.79 4.52
CA GLU A 52 -19.81 15.73 4.75
C GLU A 52 -18.45 15.06 5.06
N TYR A 53 -18.38 13.73 5.03
CA TYR A 53 -17.24 12.90 5.40
C TYR A 53 -16.74 12.07 4.21
N CYS A 54 -15.72 12.57 3.52
CA CYS A 54 -15.09 11.83 2.43
C CYS A 54 -14.17 10.74 3.00
N SER A 55 -14.70 9.53 3.17
CA SER A 55 -14.01 8.30 3.62
C SER A 55 -12.73 8.05 2.82
N THR A 56 -12.78 8.24 1.50
CA THR A 56 -11.64 8.03 0.59
C THR A 56 -10.43 8.89 0.92
N ARG A 57 -10.64 10.12 1.43
CA ARG A 57 -9.53 10.98 1.83
C ARG A 57 -8.81 10.44 3.05
N GLN A 58 -9.57 9.91 4.02
CA GLN A 58 -9.00 9.30 5.22
C GLN A 58 -8.24 8.03 4.86
N ASP A 59 -8.83 7.17 4.01
CA ASP A 59 -8.19 5.94 3.54
C ASP A 59 -6.87 6.22 2.79
N TRP A 60 -6.84 7.29 1.98
CA TRP A 60 -5.60 7.73 1.33
C TRP A 60 -4.54 8.19 2.34
N LEU A 61 -4.93 8.98 3.35
CA LEU A 61 -4.02 9.44 4.39
C LEU A 61 -3.44 8.27 5.19
N ASP A 62 -4.27 7.28 5.50
CA ASP A 62 -3.84 6.07 6.22
C ASP A 62 -2.90 5.22 5.35
N ALA A 63 -3.22 5.03 4.07
CA ALA A 63 -2.35 4.32 3.12
C ALA A 63 -0.99 5.02 2.94
N ALA A 64 -0.98 6.34 2.80
CA ALA A 64 0.24 7.13 2.68
C ALA A 64 1.10 7.08 3.95
N SER A 65 0.46 7.19 5.12
CA SER A 65 1.15 7.09 6.42
C SER A 65 1.78 5.72 6.63
N VAL A 66 1.08 4.65 6.25
CA VAL A 66 1.59 3.27 6.28
C VAL A 66 2.79 3.12 5.34
N ALA A 67 2.70 3.63 4.12
CA ALA A 67 3.79 3.56 3.14
C ALA A 67 5.07 4.25 3.64
N ASP A 68 4.92 5.41 4.28
CA ASP A 68 6.03 6.15 4.90
C ASP A 68 6.67 5.36 6.04
N VAL A 69 5.86 4.78 6.93
CA VAL A 69 6.35 3.93 8.04
C VAL A 69 7.08 2.68 7.55
N ILE A 70 6.59 2.04 6.48
CA ILE A 70 7.21 0.84 5.90
C ILE A 70 8.44 1.18 5.04
N GLY A 71 8.54 2.42 4.54
CA GLY A 71 9.62 2.85 3.64
C GLY A 71 9.47 2.30 2.23
N ILE A 72 8.26 2.40 1.67
CA ILE A 72 7.93 2.04 0.28
C ILE A 72 7.29 3.21 -0.44
N ASP A 73 7.50 3.31 -1.76
CA ASP A 73 6.82 4.29 -2.58
C ASP A 73 5.33 3.93 -2.72
N ILE A 74 4.47 4.94 -2.84
CA ILE A 74 3.02 4.76 -3.07
C ILE A 74 2.55 5.64 -4.23
N GLU A 75 1.78 5.05 -5.14
CA GLU A 75 1.10 5.77 -6.22
C GLU A 75 -0.42 5.74 -6.00
N ALA A 76 -1.10 6.81 -6.40
CA ALA A 76 -2.56 6.86 -6.41
C ALA A 76 -3.07 6.85 -7.85
N VAL A 77 -4.05 5.98 -8.12
CA VAL A 77 -4.76 5.91 -9.41
C VAL A 77 -6.26 6.04 -9.21
N ASN A 78 -6.93 6.59 -10.22
CA ASN A 78 -8.38 6.76 -10.30
C ASN A 78 -8.94 5.83 -11.39
#